data_AF-A0A226M9S2-F1
#
_entry.id   AF-A0A226M9S2-F1
#
_cell.length_a   1.000
_cell.length_b   1.000
_cell.length_c   1.000
_cell.angle_alpha   90.00
_cell.angle_beta   90.00
_cell.angle_gamma   90.00
#
_symmetry.space_group_name_H-M   'P 1'
#
loop_
_entity.id
_entity.type
_entity.pdbx_description
1 polymer ?
#
loop_
_entity_poly.entity_id
_entity_poly.type
_entity_poly.pdbx_seq_one_letter_code
_entity_poly.pdbx_strand_id
1 'polypeptide(L)'
;ELRLQAAGKPSPQPSELQRELEQADAALRALFADVQALKDGRHAQGEQMYRRVYRLHERLVGLRSEHALLRGTAAPRDDERDGAAALRSVRELRLWVEERARRVAEAEWGRELPAVEAQLDAQRALHRSVCDFRANILRARDIE
;
A
#
# COMPACT_ATOMS: atom_id res chain seq x y z
N GLU A 1 54.14 -1.50 -21.84
CA GLU A 1 53.82 -0.63 -20.69
C GLU A 1 52.30 -0.54 -20.53
N LEU A 2 51.76 -1.05 -19.42
CA LEU A 2 50.99 -0.29 -18.41
C LEU A 2 49.61 0.19 -18.94
N ARG A 3 48.44 -0.28 -18.48
CA ARG A 3 48.01 -0.63 -17.12
C ARG A 3 46.67 -1.37 -17.17
N LEU A 4 46.57 -2.37 -16.31
CA LEU A 4 45.32 -2.87 -15.72
C LEU A 4 44.61 -1.74 -14.95
N GLN A 5 43.32 -1.52 -15.18
CA GLN A 5 42.33 -0.96 -14.24
C GLN A 5 40.99 -1.61 -14.60
N ALA A 6 40.47 -2.65 -13.96
CA ALA A 6 40.10 -2.79 -12.54
C ALA A 6 39.22 -1.64 -12.04
N ALA A 7 37.90 -1.80 -12.21
CA ALA A 7 36.84 -1.22 -11.37
C ALA A 7 35.55 -2.01 -11.73
N GLY A 8 35.32 -3.21 -11.21
CA GLY A 8 35.24 -3.41 -9.77
C GLY A 8 34.16 -2.50 -9.21
N LYS A 9 32.93 -2.53 -9.75
CA LYS A 9 31.79 -2.02 -8.99
C LYS A 9 31.60 -3.01 -7.85
N PRO A 10 31.87 -2.62 -6.60
CA PRO A 10 31.69 -3.51 -5.48
C PRO A 10 30.22 -3.92 -5.47
N SER A 11 29.99 -5.19 -5.10
CA SER A 11 28.73 -5.63 -4.52
C SER A 11 28.12 -4.52 -3.65
N PRO A 12 26.80 -4.32 -3.65
CA PRO A 12 26.17 -3.39 -2.71
C PRO A 12 26.73 -3.70 -1.33
N GLN A 13 27.33 -2.70 -0.69
CA GLN A 13 28.10 -2.94 0.51
C GLN A 13 27.17 -3.64 1.51
N PRO A 14 27.60 -4.73 2.17
CA PRO A 14 26.73 -5.47 3.09
C PRO A 14 26.17 -4.58 4.20
N SER A 15 26.84 -3.45 4.49
CA SER A 15 26.38 -2.38 5.38
C SER A 15 25.20 -1.56 4.84
N GLU A 16 25.16 -1.29 3.54
CA GLU A 16 24.09 -0.51 2.89
C GLU A 16 22.79 -1.33 2.82
N LEU A 17 22.91 -2.60 2.47
CA LEU A 17 21.80 -3.56 2.41
C LEU A 17 21.23 -3.86 3.81
N GLN A 18 22.11 -3.97 4.81
CA GLN A 18 21.72 -4.04 6.22
C GLN A 18 20.95 -2.77 6.66
N ARG A 19 21.42 -1.58 6.26
CA ARG A 19 20.77 -0.32 6.61
C ARG A 19 19.38 -0.20 5.97
N GLU A 20 19.21 -0.67 4.74
CA GLU A 20 17.91 -0.69 4.07
C GLU A 20 16.92 -1.66 4.75
N LEU A 21 17.39 -2.83 5.18
CA LEU A 21 16.58 -3.77 5.96
C LEU A 21 16.13 -3.18 7.30
N GLU A 22 17.02 -2.50 8.02
CA GLU A 22 16.71 -1.80 9.27
C GLU A 22 15.72 -0.64 9.05
N GLN A 23 15.85 0.08 7.94
CA GLN A 23 14.94 1.16 7.57
C GLN A 23 13.55 0.64 7.21
N ALA A 24 13.46 -0.50 6.52
CA ALA A 24 12.21 -1.18 6.22
C ALA A 24 11.55 -1.75 7.49
N ASP A 25 12.33 -2.28 8.43
CA ASP A 25 11.86 -2.69 9.77
C ASP A 25 11.23 -1.51 10.53
N ALA A 26 11.86 -0.33 10.49
CA ALA A 26 11.34 0.87 11.13
C ALA A 26 10.02 1.35 10.49
N ALA A 27 9.94 1.35 9.16
CA ALA A 27 8.73 1.70 8.43
C ALA A 27 7.57 0.73 8.70
N LEU A 28 7.87 -0.57 8.80
CA LEU A 28 6.88 -1.59 9.12
C LEU A 28 6.30 -1.41 10.53
N ARG A 29 7.14 -1.04 11.51
CA ARG A 29 6.68 -0.73 12.88
C ARG A 29 5.72 0.47 12.90
N ALA A 30 6.03 1.52 12.13
CA ALA A 30 5.14 2.68 11.99
C ALA A 30 3.79 2.28 11.36
N LEU A 31 3.80 1.49 10.28
CA LEU A 31 2.58 0.99 9.64
C LEU A 31 1.71 0.14 10.58
N PHE A 32 2.32 -0.66 11.45
CA PHE A 32 1.56 -1.39 12.47
C PHE A 32 0.92 -0.44 13.49
N ALA A 33 1.62 0.60 13.92
CA ALA A 33 1.07 1.61 14.83
C ALA A 33 -0.11 2.35 14.19
N ASP A 34 0.02 2.77 12.93
CA ASP A 34 -1.04 3.46 12.18
C ASP A 34 -2.26 2.56 11.97
N VAL A 35 -2.05 1.29 11.63
CA VAL A 35 -3.13 0.32 11.47
C VAL A 35 -3.83 0.03 12.80
N GLN A 36 -3.10 -0.01 13.93
CA GLN A 36 -3.73 -0.14 15.23
C GLN A 36 -4.56 1.10 15.58
N ALA A 37 -4.05 2.31 15.32
CA ALA A 37 -4.83 3.54 15.49
C ALA A 37 -6.11 3.54 14.63
N LEU A 38 -6.04 3.05 13.39
CA LEU A 38 -7.19 2.85 12.51
C LEU A 38 -8.20 1.82 13.07
N LYS A 39 -7.71 0.74 13.67
CA LYS A 39 -8.56 -0.29 14.29
C LYS A 39 -9.24 0.23 15.56
N ASP A 40 -8.52 0.96 16.39
CA ASP A 40 -9.06 1.61 17.60
C ASP A 40 -10.13 2.65 17.25
N GLY A 41 -9.94 3.35 16.12
CA GLY A 41 -10.93 4.24 15.51
C GLY A 41 -12.11 3.53 14.81
N ARG A 42 -12.23 2.19 14.90
CA ARG A 42 -13.24 1.34 14.22
C ARG A 42 -13.35 1.57 12.72
N HIS A 43 -12.23 1.87 12.08
CA HIS A 43 -12.22 2.10 10.65
C HIS A 43 -12.52 0.79 9.88
N ALA A 44 -13.46 0.84 8.93
CA ALA A 44 -13.96 -0.34 8.21
C ALA A 44 -12.86 -1.14 7.46
N GLN A 45 -11.74 -0.50 7.14
CA GLN A 45 -10.62 -1.13 6.44
C GLN A 45 -9.48 -1.61 7.38
N GLY A 46 -9.57 -1.38 8.70
CA GLY A 46 -8.48 -1.67 9.64
C GLY A 46 -8.00 -3.13 9.63
N GLU A 47 -8.93 -4.08 9.58
CA GLU A 47 -8.62 -5.52 9.46
C GLU A 47 -7.95 -5.87 8.11
N GLN A 48 -8.40 -5.25 7.01
CA GLN A 48 -7.81 -5.47 5.70
C GLN A 48 -6.37 -4.92 5.64
N MET A 49 -6.15 -3.75 6.24
CA MET A 49 -4.82 -3.14 6.31
C MET A 49 -3.88 -3.94 7.20
N TYR A 50 -4.35 -4.48 8.34
CA TYR A 50 -3.56 -5.36 9.18
C TYR A 50 -3.07 -6.60 8.43
N ARG A 51 -3.94 -7.28 7.66
CA ARG A 51 -3.54 -8.44 6.84
C ARG A 51 -2.53 -8.10 5.74
N ARG A 52 -2.52 -6.86 5.27
CA ARG A 52 -1.53 -6.39 4.28
C ARG A 52 -0.19 -6.10 4.94
N VAL A 53 -0.18 -5.41 6.07
CA VAL A 53 1.04 -5.14 6.85
C VAL A 53 1.65 -6.44 7.39
N TYR A 54 0.84 -7.40 7.81
CA TYR A 54 1.33 -8.71 8.23
C TYR A 54 2.00 -9.51 7.11
N ARG A 55 1.45 -9.48 5.88
CA ARG A 55 2.12 -10.09 4.72
C ARG A 55 3.44 -9.41 4.35
N LEU A 56 3.51 -8.09 4.53
CA LEU A 56 4.77 -7.35 4.38
C LEU A 56 5.78 -7.77 5.46
N HIS A 57 5.32 -7.95 6.71
CA HIS A 57 6.15 -8.46 7.80
C HIS A 57 6.73 -9.84 7.50
N GLU A 58 5.90 -10.81 7.10
CA GLU A 58 6.37 -12.16 6.76
C GLU A 58 7.41 -12.13 5.64
N ARG A 59 7.20 -11.28 4.63
CA ARG A 59 8.14 -11.14 3.52
C ARG A 59 9.47 -10.52 3.96
N LEU A 60 9.46 -9.55 4.86
CA LEU A 60 10.67 -8.92 5.40
C LEU A 60 11.45 -9.89 6.30
N VAL A 61 10.75 -10.67 7.13
CA VAL A 61 11.34 -11.73 7.96
C VAL A 61 11.96 -12.81 7.07
N GLY A 62 11.28 -13.20 5.98
CA GLY A 62 11.80 -14.10 4.96
C GLY A 62 13.12 -13.58 4.37
N LEU A 63 13.13 -12.34 3.90
CA LEU A 63 14.34 -11.69 3.35
C LEU A 63 15.48 -11.58 4.37
N ARG A 64 15.19 -11.35 5.66
CA ARG A 64 16.20 -11.39 6.73
C ARG A 64 16.79 -12.79 6.91
N SER A 65 15.95 -13.83 6.90
CA SER A 65 16.40 -15.21 7.06
C SER A 65 17.23 -15.67 5.86
N GLU A 66 16.84 -15.24 4.66
CA GLU A 66 17.58 -15.48 3.42
C GLU A 66 18.91 -14.74 3.43
N HIS A 67 18.94 -13.46 3.81
CA HIS A 67 20.18 -12.69 3.92
C HIS A 67 21.12 -13.23 5.02
N ALA A 68 20.57 -13.70 6.13
CA ALA A 68 21.33 -14.37 7.18
C ALA A 68 21.92 -15.71 6.69
N LEU A 69 21.16 -16.46 5.89
CA LEU A 69 21.60 -17.71 5.28
C LEU A 69 22.69 -17.45 4.23
N LEU A 70 22.48 -16.51 3.32
CA LEU A 70 23.45 -16.13 2.27
C LEU A 70 24.78 -15.64 2.86
N ARG A 71 24.73 -14.89 3.97
CA ARG A 71 25.94 -14.51 4.71
C ARG A 71 26.60 -15.69 5.43
N GLY A 72 25.81 -16.68 5.85
CA GLY A 72 26.30 -17.94 6.42
C GLY A 72 26.87 -18.92 5.39
N THR A 73 26.44 -18.84 4.13
CA THR A 73 26.82 -19.75 3.03
C THR A 73 27.85 -19.16 2.06
N ALA A 74 28.40 -17.98 2.32
CA ALA A 74 29.39 -17.31 1.48
C ALA A 74 30.76 -18.05 1.45
N ALA A 75 30.79 -19.23 0.82
CA ALA A 75 31.90 -19.70 0.00
C ALA A 75 31.56 -19.39 -1.47
N PRO A 76 32.55 -19.07 -2.33
CA PRO A 76 32.28 -18.31 -3.55
C PRO A 76 31.87 -19.24 -4.70
N ARG A 77 30.62 -19.20 -5.16
CA ARG A 77 30.18 -19.77 -6.45
C ARG A 77 29.00 -18.96 -7.05
N ASP A 78 29.22 -18.43 -8.26
CA ASP A 78 28.23 -17.98 -9.24
C ASP A 78 27.31 -16.76 -8.95
N ASP A 79 27.79 -15.78 -8.17
CA ASP A 79 27.04 -14.58 -7.74
C ASP A 79 26.54 -13.63 -8.86
N GLU A 80 27.17 -13.59 -10.04
CA GLU A 80 26.90 -12.54 -11.03
C GLU A 80 25.64 -12.74 -11.87
N ARG A 81 25.29 -13.98 -12.23
CA ARG A 81 24.12 -14.25 -13.10
C ARG A 81 22.81 -14.21 -12.33
N ASP A 82 22.80 -14.79 -11.13
CA ASP A 82 21.61 -14.88 -10.29
C ASP A 82 21.33 -13.55 -9.60
N GLY A 83 22.37 -12.83 -9.15
CA GLY A 83 22.25 -11.46 -8.66
C GLY A 83 21.71 -10.50 -9.73
N ALA A 84 22.15 -10.65 -10.99
CA ALA A 84 21.63 -9.82 -12.09
C ALA A 84 20.16 -10.12 -12.42
N ALA A 85 19.72 -11.38 -12.31
CA ALA A 85 18.31 -11.74 -12.50
C ALA A 85 17.43 -11.17 -11.38
N ALA A 86 17.84 -11.34 -10.13
CA ALA A 86 17.15 -10.79 -8.97
C ALA A 86 17.04 -9.26 -9.03
N LEU A 87 18.14 -8.57 -9.38
CA LEU A 87 18.16 -7.12 -9.56
C LEU A 87 17.26 -6.65 -10.70
N ARG A 88 17.16 -7.40 -11.81
CA ARG A 88 16.21 -7.09 -12.89
C ARG A 88 14.77 -7.21 -12.40
N SER A 89 14.43 -8.29 -11.71
CA SER A 89 13.07 -8.49 -11.17
C SER A 89 12.67 -7.42 -10.15
N VAL A 90 13.59 -7.00 -9.28
CA VAL A 90 13.33 -5.92 -8.32
C VAL A 90 13.15 -4.57 -9.02
N ARG A 91 13.94 -4.27 -10.07
CA ARG A 91 13.78 -3.04 -10.86
C ARG A 91 12.46 -3.00 -11.63
N GLU A 92 12.06 -4.11 -12.23
CA GLU A 92 10.76 -4.25 -12.90
C GLU A 92 9.60 -4.07 -11.92
N LEU A 93 9.71 -4.67 -10.73
CA LEU A 93 8.72 -4.48 -9.66
C LEU A 93 8.66 -3.02 -9.21
N ARG A 94 9.81 -2.35 -9.07
CA ARG A 94 9.86 -0.92 -8.71
C ARG A 94 9.16 -0.06 -9.76
N LEU A 95 9.48 -0.26 -11.04
CA LEU A 95 8.83 0.43 -12.16
C LEU A 95 7.32 0.18 -12.19
N TRP A 96 6.89 -1.06 -11.95
CA TRP A 96 5.47 -1.40 -11.87
C TRP A 96 4.78 -0.69 -10.70
N VAL A 97 5.41 -0.63 -9.52
CA VAL A 97 4.86 0.07 -8.36
C VAL A 97 4.78 1.56 -8.61
N GLU A 98 5.81 2.18 -9.20
CA GLU A 98 5.82 3.59 -9.56
C GLU A 98 4.70 3.94 -10.56
N GLU A 99 4.53 3.14 -11.61
CA GLU A 99 3.46 3.32 -12.59
C GLU A 99 2.07 3.09 -11.97
N ARG A 100 1.93 2.11 -11.08
CA ARG A 100 0.67 1.86 -10.36
C ARG A 100 0.34 3.00 -9.40
N ALA A 101 1.32 3.54 -8.69
CA ALA A 101 1.14 4.68 -7.80
C ALA A 101 0.73 5.93 -8.60
N ARG A 102 1.38 6.16 -9.75
CA ARG A 102 1.00 7.24 -10.69
C ARG A 102 -0.44 7.07 -11.18
N ARG A 103 -0.81 5.88 -11.65
CA ARG A 103 -2.19 5.59 -12.09
C ARG A 103 -3.22 5.72 -10.98
N VAL A 104 -2.87 5.43 -9.73
CA VAL A 104 -3.76 5.64 -8.58
C VAL A 104 -3.90 7.12 -8.24
N ALA A 105 -2.82 7.90 -8.35
CA ALA A 105 -2.85 9.35 -8.15
C ALA A 105 -3.60 10.09 -9.27
N GLU A 106 -3.48 9.61 -10.51
CA GLU A 106 -4.19 10.15 -11.69
C GLU A 106 -5.64 9.69 -11.76
N ALA A 107 -5.95 8.52 -11.19
CA ALA A 107 -7.32 8.08 -11.09
C ALA A 107 -8.03 9.01 -10.09
N GLU A 108 -8.99 9.79 -10.58
CA GLU A 108 -9.70 10.79 -9.79
C GLU A 108 -10.74 10.11 -8.86
N TRP A 109 -10.26 9.21 -7.99
CA TRP A 109 -11.09 8.50 -7.02
C TRP A 109 -11.77 9.53 -6.12
N GLY A 110 -13.10 9.50 -6.09
CA GLY A 110 -13.89 10.42 -5.30
C GLY A 110 -14.24 11.74 -5.98
N ARG A 111 -13.86 11.97 -7.25
CA ARG A 111 -14.30 13.17 -7.99
C ARG A 111 -15.82 13.25 -8.12
N GLU A 112 -16.47 12.11 -8.32
CA GLU A 112 -17.92 12.01 -8.44
C GLU A 112 -18.63 11.84 -7.09
N LEU A 113 -17.89 11.66 -5.98
CA LEU A 113 -18.49 11.44 -4.67
C LEU A 113 -19.35 12.65 -4.22
N PRO A 114 -18.89 13.92 -4.33
CA PRO A 114 -19.72 15.07 -4.01
C PRO A 114 -20.98 15.17 -4.87
N ALA A 115 -20.88 14.80 -6.15
CA ALA A 115 -22.03 14.83 -7.06
C ALA A 115 -23.07 13.76 -6.69
N VAL A 116 -22.62 12.56 -6.33
CA VAL A 116 -23.49 11.48 -5.83
C VAL A 116 -24.11 11.83 -4.48
N GLU A 117 -23.36 12.46 -3.57
CA GLU A 117 -23.86 12.94 -2.29
C GLU A 117 -24.93 14.02 -2.46
N ALA A 118 -24.69 15.02 -3.32
CA ALA A 118 -25.68 16.03 -3.66
C ALA A 118 -26.96 15.43 -4.25
N GLN A 119 -26.82 14.43 -5.13
CA GLN A 119 -27.97 13.72 -5.70
C GLN A 119 -28.74 12.92 -4.64
N LEU A 120 -28.05 12.28 -3.70
CA LEU A 120 -28.67 11.56 -2.59
C LEU A 120 -29.46 12.51 -1.68
N ASP A 121 -28.92 13.69 -1.38
CA ASP A 121 -29.60 14.69 -0.56
C ASP A 121 -30.81 15.30 -1.26
N ALA A 122 -30.73 15.52 -2.57
CA ALA A 122 -31.88 15.91 -3.38
C ALA A 122 -32.99 14.85 -3.34
N GLN A 123 -32.65 13.56 -3.47
CA GLN A 123 -33.61 12.46 -3.35
C GLN A 123 -34.25 12.37 -1.96
N ARG A 124 -33.47 12.59 -0.90
CA ARG A 124 -33.99 12.66 0.48
C ARG A 124 -34.95 13.84 0.68
N ALA A 125 -34.63 15.01 0.12
CA ALA A 125 -35.50 16.18 0.18
C ALA A 125 -36.83 15.95 -0.57
N LEU A 126 -36.76 15.35 -1.76
CA LEU A 126 -37.93 14.94 -2.52
C LEU A 126 -38.79 13.96 -1.72
N HIS A 127 -38.17 12.92 -1.14
CA HIS A 127 -38.88 11.92 -0.35
C HIS A 127 -39.60 12.55 0.85
N ARG A 128 -38.95 13.49 1.57
CA ARG A 128 -39.59 14.25 2.64
C ARG A 128 -40.82 15.02 2.14
N SER A 129 -40.69 15.75 1.04
CA SER A 129 -41.81 16.49 0.42
C SER A 129 -42.99 15.58 0.06
N VAL A 130 -42.71 14.40 -0.50
CA VAL A 130 -43.74 13.39 -0.81
C VAL A 130 -44.44 12.88 0.46
N CYS A 131 -43.68 12.60 1.51
CA CYS A 131 -44.23 12.17 2.79
C CYS A 131 -45.10 13.26 3.43
N ASP A 132 -44.67 14.51 3.40
CA ASP A 132 -45.41 15.66 3.92
C ASP A 132 -46.70 15.90 3.11
N PHE A 133 -46.62 15.80 1.78
CA PHE A 133 -47.79 15.86 0.91
C PHE A 133 -48.79 14.74 1.22
N ARG A 134 -48.32 13.50 1.42
CA ARG A 134 -49.17 12.38 1.84
C ARG A 134 -49.83 12.67 3.19
N ALA A 135 -49.09 13.18 4.16
CA ALA A 135 -49.63 13.56 5.46
C ALA A 135 -50.66 14.70 5.35
N ASN A 136 -50.47 15.65 4.44
CA ASN A 136 -51.44 16.72 4.17
C ASN A 136 -52.75 16.19 3.58
N ILE A 137 -52.69 15.27 2.62
CA ILE A 137 -53.88 14.63 2.05
C ILE A 137 -54.66 13.87 3.12
N LEU A 138 -53.95 13.06 3.92
CA LEU A 138 -54.58 12.28 4.98
C LEU A 138 -55.30 13.19 5.98
N ARG A 139 -54.65 14.28 6.41
CA ARG A 139 -55.27 15.27 7.29
C ARG A 139 -56.48 15.96 6.67
N ALA A 140 -56.41 16.34 5.39
CA ALA A 140 -57.53 16.97 4.70
C ALA A 140 -58.75 16.04 4.59
N ARG A 141 -58.51 14.75 4.35
CA ARG A 141 -59.57 13.73 4.30
C ARG A 141 -60.21 13.50 5.68
N ASP A 142 -59.43 13.56 6.75
CA ASP A 142 -59.94 13.32 8.11
C ASP A 142 -60.71 14.56 8.68
N ILE A 143 -60.74 15.69 7.96
CA ILE A 143 -61.46 16.92 8.31
C ILE A 143 -62.84 17.01 7.60
N GLU A 144 -63.05 16.25 6.53
CA GLU A 144 -64.37 16.01 5.89
C GLU A 144 -65.17 14.92 6.62
#